data_AF-A0A524GR35-F1
#
_entry.id   AF-A0A524GR35-F1
#
_cell.length_a   1.000
_cell.length_b   1.000
_cell.length_c   1.000
_cell.angle_alpha   90.00
_cell.angle_beta   90.00
_cell.angle_gamma   90.00
#
_symmetry.space_group_name_H-M   'P 1'
#
loop_
_entity.id
_entity.type
_entity.pdbx_description
1 polymer ?
#
loop_
_entity_poly.entity_id
_entity_poly.type
_entity_poly.pdbx_seq_one_letter_code
_entity_poly.pdbx_strand_id
1 'polypeptide(L)' 'DGMYAYSQLQQQEFSDEQFGFRATKHQSFVGAGYFDAVQNTIMDGLSSTTALAGSTEEQQFVA' A
#
# COMPACT_ATOMS: atom_id res chain seq x y z
N ASP A 1 23.13 -10.18 -9.29
CA ASP A 1 22.70 -9.39 -8.12
C ASP A 1 21.24 -9.56 -7.67
N GLY A 2 20.49 -10.60 -8.06
CA GLY A 2 19.10 -10.92 -7.65
C GLY A 2 18.37 -9.99 -6.65
N MET A 3 18.13 -10.49 -5.43
CA MET A 3 17.41 -9.71 -4.39
C MET A 3 18.17 -8.50 -3.88
N TYR A 4 19.51 -8.48 -4.04
CA TYR A 4 20.32 -7.33 -3.65
C TYR A 4 20.00 -6.11 -4.51
N ALA A 5 19.90 -6.27 -5.83
CA ALA A 5 19.51 -5.21 -6.75
C ALA A 5 18.07 -4.74 -6.50
N TYR A 6 17.15 -5.67 -6.19
CA TYR A 6 15.77 -5.32 -5.83
C TYR A 6 15.69 -4.49 -4.55
N SER A 7 16.42 -4.90 -3.50
CA SER A 7 16.47 -4.15 -2.24
C SER A 7 17.06 -2.76 -2.44
N GLN A 8 18.08 -2.60 -3.28
CA GLN A 8 18.62 -1.27 -3.61
C GLN A 8 17.57 -0.35 -4.26
N LEU A 9 16.74 -0.88 -5.17
CA LEU A 9 15.63 -0.13 -5.76
C LEU A 9 14.61 0.26 -4.69
N GLN A 10 14.21 -0.69 -3.84
CA GLN A 10 13.24 -0.42 -2.76
C GLN A 10 13.76 0.64 -1.77
N GLN A 11 15.05 0.62 -1.43
CA GLN A 11 15.64 1.66 -0.57
C GLN A 11 15.65 3.03 -1.24
N GLN A 12 15.85 3.10 -2.55
CA GLN A 12 15.73 4.35 -3.30
C GLN A 12 14.29 4.87 -3.25
N GLU A 13 13.29 4.01 -3.49
CA GLU A 13 11.87 4.37 -3.38
C GLU A 13 11.52 4.94 -2.00
N PHE A 14 11.98 4.31 -0.91
CA PHE A 14 11.82 4.84 0.45
C PHE A 14 12.47 6.22 0.63
N SER A 15 13.69 6.41 0.11
CA SER A 15 14.40 7.68 0.23
C SER A 15 13.73 8.82 -0.55
N ASP A 16 12.98 8.48 -1.61
CA ASP A 16 12.28 9.44 -2.45
C ASP A 16 10.91 9.83 -1.90
N GLU A 17 10.41 9.16 -0.86
CA GLU A 17 9.13 9.49 -0.21
C GLU A 17 9.13 10.93 0.34
N GLN A 18 10.28 11.39 0.84
CA GLN A 18 10.44 12.78 1.31
C GLN A 18 10.25 13.83 0.19
N PHE A 19 10.41 13.40 -1.07
CA PHE A 19 10.20 14.23 -2.26
C PHE A 19 8.80 14.02 -2.88
N GLY A 20 7.93 13.25 -2.22
CA GLY A 20 6.56 13.00 -2.65
C GLY A 20 6.38 11.75 -3.52
N PHE A 21 7.37 10.87 -3.60
CA PHE A 21 7.16 9.53 -4.15
C PHE A 21 6.17 8.74 -3.26
N ARG A 22 5.25 7.99 -3.86
CA ARG A 22 4.18 7.30 -3.13
C ARG A 22 3.96 5.84 -3.54
N ALA A 23 4.65 5.37 -4.58
CA ALA A 23 4.39 4.05 -5.14
C ALA A 23 5.00 2.90 -4.32
N THR A 24 5.83 3.19 -3.31
CA THR A 24 6.33 2.20 -2.36
C THR A 24 5.19 1.44 -1.68
N LYS A 25 4.13 2.18 -1.30
CA LYS A 25 2.82 1.65 -0.86
C LYS A 25 1.95 1.37 -2.06
N HIS A 26 2.33 0.37 -2.84
CA HIS A 26 1.75 0.10 -4.15
C HIS A 26 0.27 -0.28 -4.10
N GLN A 27 -0.22 -0.94 -3.04
CA GLN A 27 -1.64 -1.29 -2.89
C GLN A 27 -2.48 -0.01 -2.78
N SER A 28 -2.08 0.90 -1.89
CA SER A 28 -2.71 2.21 -1.74
C SER A 28 -2.58 3.05 -3.02
N PHE A 29 -1.41 3.01 -3.67
CA PHE A 29 -1.13 3.77 -4.89
C PHE A 29 -2.06 3.41 -6.05
N VAL A 30 -2.40 2.12 -6.20
CA VAL A 30 -3.34 1.65 -7.24
C VAL A 30 -4.81 1.73 -6.79
N GLY A 31 -5.08 2.27 -5.61
CA GLY A 31 -6.42 2.58 -5.15
C GLY A 31 -7.12 1.47 -4.37
N ALA A 32 -6.40 0.49 -3.80
CA ALA A 32 -7.02 -0.53 -2.94
C ALA A 32 -7.92 0.09 -1.85
N GLY A 33 -7.42 1.14 -1.17
CA GLY A 33 -8.20 1.86 -0.16
C GLY A 33 -9.41 2.63 -0.71
N TYR A 34 -9.33 3.11 -1.96
CA TYR A 34 -10.49 3.73 -2.62
C TYR A 34 -11.59 2.69 -2.85
N PHE A 35 -11.23 1.51 -3.36
CA PHE A 35 -12.20 0.44 -3.60
C PHE A 35 -12.74 -0.16 -2.29
N ASP A 36 -11.94 -0.23 -1.23
CA ASP A 36 -12.42 -0.59 0.11
C ASP A 36 -13.47 0.41 0.61
N ALA A 37 -13.26 1.72 0.40
CA ALA A 37 -14.23 2.74 0.78
C ALA A 37 -15.53 2.63 -0.03
N VAL A 38 -15.44 2.37 -1.34
CA VAL A 38 -16.61 2.10 -2.20
C VAL A 38 -17.37 0.87 -1.70
N GLN A 39 -16.66 -0.23 -1.43
CA GLN A 39 -17.25 -1.46 -0.92
C GLN A 39 -17.96 -1.24 0.42
N ASN A 40 -17.30 -0.59 1.37
CA ASN A 40 -17.90 -0.25 2.66
C ASN A 40 -19.12 0.65 2.52
N THR A 41 -19.11 1.62 1.58
CA THR A 41 -20.26 2.48 1.32
C THR A 41 -21.46 1.67 0.82
N ILE A 42 -21.25 0.71 -0.09
CA ILE A 42 -22.32 -0.17 -0.62
C ILE A 42 -22.87 -1.10 0.47
N MET A 43 -22.01 -1.51 1.40
CA MET A 43 -22.34 -2.47 2.45
C MET A 43 -22.78 -1.82 3.77
N ASP A 44 -23.13 -0.53 3.77
CA ASP A 44 -23.50 0.23 4.98
C ASP A 44 -22.47 0.10 6.13
N GLY A 45 -21.18 0.02 5.78
CA GLY A 45 -20.07 -0.12 6.72
C GLY A 45 -19.89 -1.51 7.32
N LEU A 46 -20.60 -2.52 6.83
CA LEU A 46 -20.57 -3.90 7.34
C LEU A 46 -19.70 -4.84 6.51
N SER A 47 -18.77 -4.31 5.69
CA SER A 47 -17.87 -5.17 4.92
C SER A 47 -16.88 -5.89 5.83
N SER A 48 -16.72 -7.20 5.60
CA SER A 48 -15.73 -8.04 6.29
C SER A 48 -14.62 -8.53 5.35
N THR A 49 -14.57 -8.03 4.11
CA THR A 49 -13.67 -8.51 3.05
C THR A 49 -12.92 -7.39 2.34
N THR A 50 -12.72 -6.25 3.03
CA THR A 50 -11.84 -5.17 2.56
C THR A 50 -10.39 -5.65 2.43
N ALA A 51 -9.64 -5.07 1.51
CA ALA A 51 -8.31 -5.54 1.12
C ALA A 51 -7.16 -4.95 1.96
N LEU A 52 -7.22 -3.67 2.35
CA LEU A 52 -6.11 -3.02 3.05
C LEU A 52 -5.94 -3.51 4.49
N ALA A 53 -7.07 -3.72 5.19
CA ALA A 53 -7.07 -4.23 6.55
C ALA A 53 -6.45 -5.63 6.60
N GLY A 54 -5.37 -5.79 7.36
CA GLY A 54 -4.62 -7.05 7.47
C GLY A 54 -3.63 -7.31 6.33
N SER A 55 -3.42 -6.36 5.41
CA SER A 55 -2.42 -6.49 4.35
C SER A 55 -0.98 -6.39 4.88
N THR A 56 -0.01 -6.94 4.14
CA THR A 56 1.41 -6.74 4.48
C THR A 56 1.84 -5.28 4.31
N GLU A 57 1.17 -4.51 3.44
CA GLU A 57 1.40 -3.07 3.32
C GLU A 57 1.04 -2.34 4.63
N GLU A 58 -0.12 -2.65 5.22
CA GLU A 58 -0.52 -2.10 6.53
C GLU A 58 0.48 -2.48 7.64
N GLN A 59 0.99 -3.71 7.63
CA GLN A 59 1.83 -4.25 8.71
C GLN A 59 3.31 -3.88 8.60
N GLN A 60 3.85 -3.74 7.38
CA GLN A 60 5.29 -3.65 7.13
C GLN A 60 5.74 -2.29 6.59
N PHE A 61 4.82 -1.45 6.11
CA PHE A 61 5.11 -0.15 5.51
C PHE A 61 4.55 0.99 6.37
N VAL A 62 4.73 0.90 7.68
CA VAL A 62 4.33 1.93 8.65
C VAL A 62 5.43 3.01 8.65
N ALA A 63 5.07 4.23 8.25
CA ALA A 63 5.94 5.41 8.32
C ALA A 63 5.52 6.25 9.52
#